data_AF-A0A966SC14-F1
#
_entry.id   AF-A0A966SC14-F1
#
_cell.length_a   1.000
_cell.length_b   1.000
_cell.length_c   1.000
_cell.angle_alpha   90.00
_cell.angle_beta   90.00
_cell.angle_gamma   90.00
#
_symmetry.space_group_name_H-M   'P 1'
#
loop_
_entity.id
_entity.type
_entity.pdbx_description
1 polymer ?
#
loop_
_entity_poly.entity_id
_entity_poly.type
_entity_poly.pdbx_seq_one_letter_code
_entity_poly.pdbx_strand_id
1 'polypeptide(L)'
;MIIALLALLLVQAVTGLFANDQVFETGPLFGYVPIETSDRLTTLHKQTFDWITAAIGVHVAAALFYLWVKRENLILPMITGRKRIAGSSAPIDSAQTLPRAASREPRWWLAVLIAGVVAGALAWLVTTAPEAGLYTF
;
A
#
# COMPACT_ATOMS: atom_id res chain seq x y z
N MET A 1 -2.92 -6.91 11.42
CA MET A 1 -3.48 -5.66 10.83
C MET A 1 -2.69 -5.17 9.64
N ILE A 2 -1.36 -5.01 9.73
CA ILE A 2 -0.55 -4.50 8.59
C ILE A 2 -0.72 -5.34 7.32
N ILE A 3 -0.53 -6.66 7.40
CA ILE A 3 -0.70 -7.56 6.23
C ILE A 3 -2.12 -7.46 5.65
N ALA A 4 -3.14 -7.35 6.50
CA ALA A 4 -4.52 -7.20 6.06
C ALA A 4 -4.74 -5.86 5.34
N LEU A 5 -4.23 -4.74 5.88
CA LEU A 5 -4.30 -3.43 5.22
C LEU A 5 -3.55 -3.42 3.89
N LEU A 6 -2.37 -4.04 3.82
CA LEU A 6 -1.61 -4.14 2.57
C LEU A 6 -2.35 -4.98 1.52
N ALA A 7 -2.96 -6.09 1.92
CA ALA A 7 -3.78 -6.91 1.03
C ALA A 7 -5.02 -6.17 0.53
N LEU A 8 -5.73 -5.46 1.42
CA LEU A 8 -6.89 -4.65 1.05
C LEU A 8 -6.49 -3.52 0.08
N LEU A 9 -5.39 -2.81 0.35
CA LEU A 9 -4.86 -1.78 -0.56
C LEU A 9 -4.47 -2.35 -1.93
N LEU A 10 -3.88 -3.56 -1.97
CA LEU A 10 -3.58 -4.23 -3.22
C LEU A 10 -4.85 -4.53 -4.01
N VAL A 11 -5.89 -5.06 -3.35
CA VAL A 11 -7.19 -5.32 -3.98
C VAL A 11 -7.82 -4.02 -4.48
N GLN A 12 -7.81 -2.96 -3.65
CA GLN A 12 -8.31 -1.64 -4.02
C GLN A 12 -7.62 -1.09 -5.27
N ALA A 13 -6.28 -1.16 -5.30
CA ALA A 13 -5.48 -0.68 -6.42
C ALA A 13 -5.80 -1.48 -7.69
N VAL A 14 -5.70 -2.82 -7.63
CA VAL A 14 -5.93 -3.70 -8.79
C VAL A 14 -7.33 -3.54 -9.34
N THR A 15 -8.36 -3.55 -8.50
CA THR A 15 -9.75 -3.37 -8.96
C THR A 15 -9.99 -1.99 -9.57
N GLY A 16 -9.34 -0.95 -9.04
CA GLY A 16 -9.43 0.42 -9.56
C GLY A 16 -8.84 0.58 -10.96
N LEU A 17 -7.81 -0.19 -11.32
CA LEU A 17 -7.24 -0.16 -12.68
C LEU A 17 -8.24 -0.57 -13.75
N PHE A 18 -9.25 -1.38 -13.41
CA PHE A 18 -10.29 -1.87 -14.31
C PHE A 18 -11.65 -1.22 -14.07
N ALA A 19 -11.76 -0.24 -13.16
CA ALA A 19 -13.04 0.35 -12.79
C ALA A 19 -13.60 1.25 -13.92
N ASN A 20 -14.90 1.51 -13.88
CA ASN A 20 -15.58 2.39 -14.83
C ASN A 20 -16.79 3.06 -14.15
N ASP A 21 -17.21 4.23 -14.65
CA ASP A 21 -18.44 4.92 -14.24
C ASP A 21 -19.59 4.80 -15.25
N GLN A 22 -19.38 4.07 -16.36
CA GLN A 22 -20.28 3.90 -17.50
C GLN A 22 -20.62 5.18 -18.28
N VAL A 23 -19.96 6.31 -17.97
CA VAL A 23 -20.26 7.60 -18.59
C VAL A 23 -19.01 8.19 -19.26
N PHE A 24 -18.01 8.60 -18.47
CA PHE A 24 -16.82 9.30 -18.98
C PHE A 24 -15.52 8.86 -18.31
N GLU A 25 -15.57 8.28 -17.12
CA GLU A 25 -14.40 7.93 -16.33
C GLU A 25 -14.15 6.43 -16.37
N THR A 26 -12.94 6.05 -16.82
CA THR A 26 -12.52 4.65 -16.89
C THR A 26 -11.11 4.48 -16.35
N GLY A 27 -10.87 3.32 -15.74
CA GLY A 27 -9.56 2.89 -15.30
C GLY A 27 -8.66 2.58 -16.50
N PRO A 28 -7.32 2.73 -16.37
CA PRO A 28 -6.39 2.56 -17.48
C PRO A 28 -6.40 1.19 -18.15
N LEU A 29 -6.84 0.14 -17.44
CA LEU A 29 -6.90 -1.23 -17.95
C LEU A 29 -8.32 -1.69 -18.31
N PHE A 30 -9.31 -0.78 -18.32
CA PHE A 30 -10.69 -1.10 -18.66
C PHE A 30 -10.82 -1.88 -19.98
N GLY A 31 -10.11 -1.46 -21.03
CA GLY A 31 -10.20 -2.06 -22.36
C GLY A 31 -9.75 -3.53 -22.46
N TYR A 32 -9.12 -4.09 -21.42
CA TYR A 32 -8.70 -5.50 -21.39
C TYR A 32 -9.79 -6.47 -20.90
N VAL A 33 -10.91 -5.97 -20.37
CA VAL A 33 -11.96 -6.81 -19.79
C VAL A 33 -13.34 -6.45 -20.34
N PRO A 34 -14.30 -7.39 -20.37
CA PRO A 34 -15.69 -7.08 -20.70
C PRO A 34 -16.32 -6.13 -19.68
N ILE A 35 -17.31 -5.34 -20.13
CA ILE A 35 -18.00 -4.35 -19.29
C ILE A 35 -18.61 -4.96 -18.02
N GLU A 36 -19.20 -6.15 -18.10
CA GLU A 36 -19.81 -6.82 -16.94
C GLU A 36 -18.77 -7.22 -15.90
N THR A 37 -17.54 -7.54 -16.36
CA THR A 37 -16.43 -7.84 -15.46
C THR A 37 -15.92 -6.55 -14.82
N SER A 38 -15.79 -5.47 -15.60
CA SER A 38 -15.44 -4.16 -15.08
C SER A 38 -16.45 -3.66 -14.04
N ASP A 39 -17.76 -3.81 -14.26
CA ASP A 39 -18.80 -3.41 -13.30
C ASP A 39 -18.70 -4.17 -11.96
N ARG A 40 -18.39 -5.46 -12.02
CA ARG A 40 -18.15 -6.28 -10.83
C ARG A 40 -16.89 -5.81 -10.09
N LEU A 41 -15.82 -5.50 -10.82
CA LEU A 41 -14.58 -4.97 -10.24
C LEU A 41 -14.80 -3.57 -9.63
N THR A 42 -15.58 -2.71 -10.27
CA THR A 42 -16.00 -1.40 -9.73
C THR A 42 -16.80 -1.56 -8.44
N THR A 43 -17.73 -2.51 -8.40
CA THR A 43 -18.51 -2.82 -7.19
C THR A 43 -17.59 -3.28 -6.06
N LEU A 44 -16.67 -4.19 -6.36
CA LEU A 44 -15.68 -4.67 -5.40
C LEU A 44 -14.74 -3.55 -4.93
N HIS A 45 -14.34 -2.63 -5.82
CA HIS A 45 -13.52 -1.47 -5.50
C HIS A 45 -14.22 -0.53 -4.50
N LYS A 46 -15.52 -0.29 -4.68
CA LYS A 46 -16.32 0.52 -3.75
C LYS A 46 -16.45 -0.18 -2.39
N GLN A 47 -16.77 -1.47 -2.37
CA GLN A 47 -16.88 -2.23 -1.13
C GLN A 47 -15.55 -2.36 -0.38
N THR A 48 -14.44 -2.55 -1.11
CA THR A 48 -13.11 -2.68 -0.51
C THR A 48 -12.69 -1.37 0.17
N PHE A 49 -13.11 -0.22 -0.35
CA PHE A 49 -12.87 1.08 0.28
C PHE A 49 -13.53 1.19 1.67
N ASP A 50 -14.76 0.71 1.82
CA ASP A 50 -15.46 0.70 3.10
C ASP A 50 -14.73 -0.19 4.12
N TRP A 51 -14.26 -1.36 3.69
CA TRP A 51 -13.46 -2.26 4.52
C TRP A 51 -12.12 -1.66 4.93
N ILE A 52 -11.44 -0.96 4.02
CA ILE A 52 -10.21 -0.22 4.34
C ILE A 52 -10.49 0.84 5.40
N THR A 53 -11.57 1.60 5.23
CA THR A 53 -11.97 2.66 6.19
C THR A 53 -12.21 2.08 7.58
N ALA A 54 -12.93 0.96 7.69
CA ALA A 54 -13.11 0.25 8.95
C ALA A 54 -11.79 -0.25 9.55
N ALA A 55 -10.93 -0.86 8.73
CA ALA A 55 -9.63 -1.38 9.16
C ALA A 55 -8.68 -0.27 9.65
N ILE A 56 -8.70 0.90 9.01
CA ILE A 56 -7.98 2.10 9.45
C ILE A 56 -8.50 2.53 10.84
N GLY A 57 -9.82 2.57 11.04
CA GLY A 57 -10.42 2.88 12.33
C GLY A 57 -9.91 1.95 13.45
N VAL A 58 -9.95 0.64 13.22
CA VAL A 58 -9.42 -0.38 14.16
C VAL A 58 -7.92 -0.18 14.41
N HIS A 59 -7.15 0.11 13.36
CA HIS A 59 -5.71 0.30 13.46
C HIS A 59 -5.35 1.51 14.32
N VAL A 60 -5.98 2.66 14.08
CA VAL A 60 -5.77 3.89 14.85
C VAL A 60 -6.23 3.71 16.30
N ALA A 61 -7.40 3.09 16.50
CA ALA A 61 -7.90 2.78 17.84
C ALA A 61 -6.91 1.90 18.64
N ALA A 62 -6.30 0.90 18.00
CA ALA A 62 -5.28 0.08 18.63
C ALA A 62 -4.02 0.90 19.00
N ALA A 63 -3.54 1.78 18.11
CA ALA A 63 -2.40 2.64 18.40
C ALA A 63 -2.67 3.60 19.58
N LEU A 64 -3.86 4.21 19.62
CA LEU A 64 -4.28 5.07 20.73
C LEU A 64 -4.48 4.31 22.04
N PHE A 65 -5.03 3.09 21.98
CA PHE A 65 -5.15 2.21 23.13
C PHE A 65 -3.77 1.89 23.74
N TYR A 66 -2.78 1.58 22.91
CA TYR A 66 -1.41 1.36 23.39
C TYR A 66 -0.81 2.62 24.01
N LEU A 67 -1.05 3.78 23.40
CA LEU A 67 -0.55 5.05 23.90
C LEU A 67 -1.14 5.42 25.27
N TRP A 68 -2.47 5.31 25.44
CA TRP A 68 -3.16 5.79 26.64
C TRP A 68 -3.30 4.73 27.74
N VAL A 69 -3.63 3.49 27.38
CA VAL A 69 -3.89 2.41 28.34
C VAL A 69 -2.61 1.65 28.68
N LYS A 70 -1.85 1.25 27.66
CA LYS A 70 -0.57 0.55 27.87
C LYS A 70 0.61 1.48 28.14
N ARG A 71 0.41 2.80 28.01
CA ARG A 71 1.46 3.83 28.16
C ARG A 71 2.70 3.54 27.31
N GLU A 72 2.52 2.87 26.18
CA GLU A 72 3.57 2.55 25.22
C GLU A 72 3.33 3.33 23.93
N ASN A 73 4.23 4.26 23.61
CA ASN A 73 4.10 5.07 22.41
C ASN A 73 4.56 4.29 21.17
N LEU A 74 3.59 3.68 20.48
CA LEU A 74 3.81 3.00 19.18
C LEU A 74 3.83 3.96 17.99
N ILE A 75 3.31 5.18 18.13
CA ILE A 75 3.22 6.17 17.04
C ILE A 75 4.62 6.71 16.67
N LEU A 76 5.44 7.03 17.67
CA LEU A 76 6.79 7.58 17.43
C LEU A 76 7.69 6.61 16.64
N PRO A 77 7.74 5.29 16.96
CA PRO A 77 8.42 4.29 16.13
C PRO A 77 7.91 4.20 14.70
N MET A 78 6.63 4.46 14.44
CA MET A 78 6.07 4.42 13.07
C MET A 78 6.56 5.58 12.22
N ILE A 79 6.78 6.75 12.81
CA ILE A 79 7.32 7.93 12.12
C ILE A 79 8.85 7.84 11.97
N THR A 80 9.53 7.43 13.04
CA THR A 80 11.00 7.42 13.10
C THR A 80 11.64 6.14 12.56
N GLY A 81 10.84 5.09 12.37
CA GLY A 81 11.31 3.73 12.05
C GLY A 81 12.08 3.05 13.18
N ARG A 82 12.16 3.65 14.38
CA ARG A 82 12.97 3.16 15.50
C ARG A 82 12.12 2.97 16.75
N LYS A 83 12.00 1.72 17.21
CA LYS A 83 11.35 1.40 18.48
C LYS A 83 12.39 1.41 19.61
N ARG A 84 12.17 2.23 20.65
CA ARG A 84 12.98 2.19 21.88
C ARG A 84 12.43 1.08 22.78
N ILE A 85 13.27 0.10 23.12
CA ILE A 85 12.89 -1.00 24.01
C ILE A 85 13.30 -0.60 25.42
N ALA A 86 12.33 -0.36 26.31
CA ALA A 86 12.59 -0.07 27.71
C ALA A 86 13.07 -1.36 28.41
N GLY A 87 14.27 -1.34 28.99
CA GLY A 87 14.91 -2.50 29.64
C GLY A 87 16.36 -2.76 29.24
N SER A 88 16.89 -2.09 28.21
CA SER A 88 18.32 -2.13 27.87
C SER A 88 19.09 -1.07 28.68
N SER A 89 19.22 -1.32 29.98
CA SER A 89 20.13 -0.62 30.90
C SER A 89 21.22 -1.58 31.36
N ALA A 90 21.86 -2.24 30.41
CA ALA A 90 23.23 -2.71 30.54
C ALA A 90 24.08 -1.75 29.72
N PRO A 91 25.30 -1.37 30.17
CA PRO A 91 26.25 -0.69 29.29
C PRO A 91 26.32 -1.50 28.00
N ILE A 92 26.07 -0.85 26.87
CA ILE A 92 26.28 -1.49 25.57
C ILE A 92 27.79 -1.64 25.45
N ASP A 93 28.33 -2.72 26.01
CA ASP A 93 29.57 -3.28 25.51
C ASP A 93 29.33 -3.48 24.02
N SER A 94 30.17 -2.82 23.24
CA SER A 94 29.99 -2.57 21.81
C SER A 94 30.13 -3.85 20.96
N ALA A 95 30.02 -5.03 21.59
CA ALA A 95 30.40 -6.34 21.09
C ALA A 95 29.21 -7.30 20.85
N GLN A 96 27.97 -6.91 21.15
CA GLN A 96 26.77 -7.63 20.65
C GLN A 96 26.04 -6.78 19.62
N THR A 97 26.81 -6.26 18.66
CA THR A 97 26.28 -6.00 17.34
C THR A 97 25.85 -7.36 16.77
N LEU A 98 24.54 -7.66 16.82
CA LEU A 98 23.92 -8.36 15.68
C LEU A 98 24.55 -7.77 14.43
N PRO A 99 25.11 -8.56 13.50
CA PRO A 99 25.86 -8.06 12.37
C PRO A 99 25.05 -6.91 11.82
N ARG A 100 25.60 -5.70 12.04
CA ARG A 100 25.10 -4.43 11.56
C ARG A 100 24.56 -4.79 10.20
N ALA A 101 23.24 -4.74 9.97
CA ALA A 101 22.71 -4.89 8.63
C ALA A 101 23.52 -3.87 7.86
N ALA A 102 24.48 -4.40 7.09
CA ALA A 102 25.73 -3.72 6.81
C ALA A 102 25.39 -2.33 6.37
N SER A 103 26.08 -1.31 6.90
CA SER A 103 26.02 0.09 6.44
C SER A 103 25.56 0.13 4.99
N ARG A 104 24.23 0.16 4.82
CA ARG A 104 23.62 0.13 3.51
C ARG A 104 23.73 1.59 3.19
N GLU A 105 24.85 1.96 2.58
CA GLU A 105 24.94 3.11 1.69
C GLU A 105 23.53 3.29 1.13
N PRO A 106 22.81 4.38 1.45
CA PRO A 106 21.44 4.53 0.99
C PRO A 106 21.52 4.48 -0.53
N ARG A 107 21.16 3.34 -1.12
CA ARG A 107 21.19 3.10 -2.56
C ARG A 107 19.98 3.80 -3.15
N TRP A 108 19.91 5.12 -2.98
CA TRP A 108 18.88 5.97 -3.52
C TRP A 108 18.80 5.80 -5.04
N TRP A 109 19.95 5.53 -5.69
CA TRP A 109 20.00 5.15 -7.10
C TRP A 109 19.22 3.87 -7.40
N LEU A 110 19.23 2.87 -6.52
CA LEU A 110 18.46 1.63 -6.70
C LEU A 110 16.96 1.89 -6.51
N ALA A 111 16.60 2.74 -5.55
CA ALA A 111 15.21 3.17 -5.36
C ALA A 111 14.70 3.94 -6.60
N VAL A 112 15.50 4.85 -7.14
CA VAL A 112 15.19 5.59 -8.38
C VAL A 112 15.09 4.64 -9.57
N LEU A 113 16.00 3.68 -9.70
CA LEU A 113 15.96 2.67 -10.76
C LEU A 113 14.68 1.83 -10.67
N ILE A 114 14.35 1.31 -9.49
CA ILE A 114 13.12 0.53 -9.29
C ILE A 114 11.89 1.38 -9.61
N ALA A 115 11.82 2.62 -9.11
CA ALA A 115 10.71 3.52 -9.39
C ALA A 115 10.59 3.82 -10.89
N GLY A 116 11.70 4.08 -11.58
CA GLY A 116 11.74 4.31 -13.02
C GLY A 116 11.31 3.09 -13.83
N VAL A 117 11.77 1.90 -13.46
CA VAL A 117 11.36 0.64 -14.10
C VAL A 117 9.87 0.37 -13.89
N VAL A 118 9.35 0.55 -12.67
CA VAL A 118 7.92 0.38 -12.37
C VAL A 118 7.09 1.40 -13.14
N ALA A 119 7.48 2.67 -13.14
CA ALA A 119 6.79 3.72 -13.88
C ALA A 119 6.80 3.45 -15.39
N GLY A 120 7.94 3.04 -15.95
CA GLY A 120 8.06 2.67 -17.36
C GLY A 120 7.22 1.45 -17.74
N ALA A 121 7.20 0.41 -16.90
CA ALA A 121 6.37 -0.77 -17.11
C ALA A 121 4.86 -0.44 -17.06
N LEU A 122 4.45 0.40 -16.10
CA LEU A 122 3.07 0.88 -16.01
C LEU A 122 2.70 1.74 -17.21
N ALA A 123 3.56 2.69 -17.62
CA ALA A 123 3.32 3.53 -18.79
C ALA A 123 3.17 2.67 -20.06
N TRP A 124 4.08 1.71 -20.26
CA TRP A 124 3.99 0.78 -21.38
C TRP A 124 2.66 0.00 -21.37
N LEU A 125 2.30 -0.61 -20.24
CA LEU A 125 1.08 -1.39 -20.08
C LEU A 125 -0.20 -0.57 -20.35
N VAL A 126 -0.21 0.69 -19.92
CA VAL A 126 -1.32 1.63 -20.13
C VAL A 126 -1.40 2.05 -21.59
N THR A 127 -0.26 2.31 -22.25
CA THR A 127 -0.25 2.70 -23.67
C THR A 127 -0.60 1.56 -24.63
N THR A 128 -0.47 0.29 -24.20
CA THR A 128 -0.93 -0.86 -24.99
C THR A 128 -2.39 -1.20 -24.75
N ALA A 129 -3.09 -0.48 -23.87
CA ALA A 129 -4.48 -0.75 -23.55
C ALA A 129 -5.38 -0.54 -24.78
N PRO A 130 -6.29 -1.49 -25.07
CA PRO A 130 -7.30 -1.29 -26.10
C PRO A 130 -8.14 -0.05 -25.79
N GLU A 131 -8.59 0.66 -26.83
CA GLU A 131 -9.47 1.81 -26.62
C GLU A 131 -10.75 1.38 -25.89
N ALA A 132 -11.14 2.18 -24.90
CA ALA A 132 -12.34 1.95 -24.12
C ALA A 132 -13.57 2.09 -25.03
N GLY A 133 -14.06 0.97 -25.55
CA GLY A 133 -15.29 0.90 -26.35
C GLY A 133 -16.53 1.12 -25.49
N LEU A 134 -16.74 2.33 -24.97
CA LEU A 134 -17.94 2.71 -24.21
C LEU A 134 -19.22 2.70 -25.07
N TYR A 135 -19.10 2.52 -26.39
CA TYR A 135 -20.19 2.69 -27.36
C TYR A 135 -20.33 1.55 -28.38
N THR A 136 -19.61 0.44 -28.23
CA THR A 136 -19.81 -0.75 -29.07
C THR A 136 -20.91 -1.62 -28.46
N PHE A 137 -22.15 -1.39 -28.90
CA PHE A 137 -23.32 -2.25 -28.65
C PHE A 137 -23.33 -3.47 -29.58
#